data_AF-M2AWK2-F1
#
_entry.id   AF-M2AWK2-F1
#
_cell.length_a   1.000
_cell.length_b   1.000
_cell.length_c   1.000
_cell.angle_alpha   90.00
_cell.angle_beta   90.00
_cell.angle_gamma   90.00
#
_symmetry.space_group_name_H-M   'P 1'
#
loop_
_entity.id
_entity.type
_entity.pdbx_description
1 polymer ?
#
loop_
_entity_poly.entity_id
_entity_poly.type
_entity_poly.pdbx_seq_one_letter_code
_entity_poly.pdbx_strand_id
1 'polypeptide(L)'
;MRFSSHYKMEGDDIIDYVFEHSNFFDSNENLVYEEIGDGNINYVYRIFDTNTKNSLILKQADVQTRVRPDGYLNPDRSIREAEVLKLYNKSAPDFSPKIIYADSVMAAIIMEDIGSYSNLRMELMAGKIFYGIEKLIARFIVDTSLPSTDLVLAYQKKFEAASKFYNPDLCKITEDLVFTHPYKDLRQRNILLPENADWLKKKFYEDSNLIARVAVLKEKFNNYPQGLIHGDLHSGSIFVKNENEETKIKIIDPEFAFYGPIAYDLGNVLAHFIFAQGYAKYSTLFVDKEKQRTDFLSWLENVKNNLFKFFHVFAKDFLVKNIKNPIYQNEIFIDNYIEKIKIDAVSFCGTELNRRIIGSAKTAEIINIKKIENRIALEKDLAELGCAMILNPEEILRGF
;
A
#
# COMPACT_ATOMS: atom_id res chain seq x y z
N MET A 1 -7.41 -35.63 -10.59
CA MET A 1 -8.26 -34.53 -11.07
C MET A 1 -7.34 -33.37 -11.39
N ARG A 2 -7.65 -32.53 -12.37
CA ARG A 2 -6.89 -31.29 -12.62
C ARG A 2 -7.10 -30.36 -11.42
N PHE A 3 -6.12 -29.52 -11.09
CA PHE A 3 -6.19 -28.53 -9.99
C PHE A 3 -6.41 -29.09 -8.57
N SER A 4 -6.26 -30.41 -8.34
CA SER A 4 -6.46 -31.01 -7.01
C SER A 4 -5.24 -30.96 -6.08
N SER A 5 -4.14 -30.37 -6.53
CA SER A 5 -2.90 -30.17 -5.78
C SER A 5 -2.21 -28.92 -6.30
N HIS A 6 -1.53 -28.18 -5.44
CA HIS A 6 -0.84 -26.95 -5.82
C HIS A 6 0.24 -27.18 -6.88
N TYR A 7 0.22 -26.35 -7.94
CA TYR A 7 1.30 -26.18 -8.90
C TYR A 7 1.15 -24.82 -9.59
N LYS A 8 2.24 -24.30 -10.16
CA LYS A 8 2.20 -23.08 -10.98
C LYS A 8 1.48 -23.36 -12.30
N MET A 9 0.36 -22.68 -12.54
CA MET A 9 -0.39 -22.83 -13.80
C MET A 9 0.38 -22.22 -14.97
N GLU A 10 0.42 -22.93 -16.10
CA GLU A 10 1.08 -22.51 -17.34
C GLU A 10 0.26 -22.91 -18.57
N GLY A 11 0.37 -22.15 -19.66
CA GLY A 11 -0.33 -22.43 -20.92
C GLY A 11 -1.85 -22.53 -20.74
N ASP A 12 -2.44 -23.60 -21.27
CA ASP A 12 -3.89 -23.82 -21.29
C ASP A 12 -4.51 -23.94 -19.88
N ASP A 13 -3.70 -24.28 -18.85
CA ASP A 13 -4.17 -24.31 -17.46
C ASP A 13 -4.77 -22.98 -17.01
N ILE A 14 -4.22 -21.85 -17.49
CA ILE A 14 -4.69 -20.51 -17.10
C ILE A 14 -6.10 -20.25 -17.62
N ILE A 15 -6.35 -20.59 -18.89
CA ILE A 15 -7.65 -20.39 -19.54
C ILE A 15 -8.68 -21.34 -18.95
N ASP A 16 -8.33 -22.63 -18.87
CA ASP A 16 -9.24 -23.66 -18.40
C ASP A 16 -9.62 -23.45 -16.94
N TYR A 17 -8.66 -23.05 -16.09
CA TYR A 17 -8.93 -22.78 -14.68
C TYR A 17 -9.94 -21.63 -14.52
N VAL A 18 -9.76 -20.52 -15.25
CA VAL A 18 -10.68 -19.39 -15.17
C VAL A 18 -12.06 -19.75 -15.74
N PHE A 19 -12.11 -20.50 -16.83
CA PHE A 19 -13.37 -20.96 -17.42
C PHE A 19 -14.14 -21.87 -16.46
N GLU A 20 -13.48 -22.90 -15.91
CA GLU A 20 -14.09 -23.91 -15.04
C GLU A 20 -14.60 -23.35 -13.70
N HIS A 21 -14.00 -22.27 -13.19
CA HIS A 21 -14.28 -21.76 -11.83
C HIS A 21 -14.98 -20.40 -11.76
N SER A 22 -15.09 -19.65 -12.86
CA SER A 22 -15.71 -18.31 -12.84
C SER A 22 -17.20 -18.29 -13.17
N ASN A 23 -17.70 -19.23 -13.98
CA ASN A 23 -19.02 -19.15 -14.61
C ASN A 23 -19.28 -17.81 -15.33
N PHE A 24 -18.23 -17.13 -15.79
CA PHE A 24 -18.31 -15.78 -16.38
C PHE A 24 -18.29 -15.78 -17.91
N PHE A 25 -17.70 -16.80 -18.52
CA PHE A 25 -17.60 -16.95 -19.97
C PHE A 25 -18.47 -18.12 -20.43
N ASP A 26 -19.15 -17.95 -21.58
CA ASP A 26 -20.02 -19.00 -22.16
C ASP A 26 -19.22 -20.12 -22.86
N SER A 27 -18.00 -19.81 -23.31
CA SER A 27 -17.09 -20.74 -24.01
C SER A 27 -15.63 -20.36 -23.75
N ASN A 28 -14.71 -21.34 -23.77
CA ASN A 28 -13.27 -21.12 -23.70
C ASN A 28 -12.60 -20.99 -25.09
N GLU A 29 -13.31 -21.22 -26.20
CA GLU A 29 -12.73 -21.27 -27.55
C GLU A 29 -12.04 -19.97 -28.00
N ASN A 30 -12.52 -18.81 -27.51
CA ASN A 30 -12.02 -17.49 -27.88
C ASN A 30 -11.31 -16.78 -26.72
N LEU A 31 -11.04 -17.50 -25.63
CA LEU A 31 -10.31 -16.94 -24.50
C LEU A 31 -8.83 -16.92 -24.81
N VAL A 32 -8.22 -15.77 -24.57
CA VAL A 32 -6.78 -15.60 -24.59
C VAL A 32 -6.35 -14.97 -23.27
N TYR A 33 -5.08 -15.12 -22.92
CA TYR A 33 -4.52 -14.49 -21.74
C TYR A 33 -3.24 -13.73 -22.04
N GLU A 34 -2.97 -12.72 -21.22
CA GLU A 34 -1.70 -12.02 -21.15
C GLU A 34 -1.21 -11.98 -19.70
N GLU A 35 0.08 -12.20 -19.47
CA GLU A 35 0.69 -11.99 -18.16
C GLU A 35 0.98 -10.50 -17.97
N ILE A 36 0.37 -9.90 -16.95
CA ILE A 36 0.46 -8.46 -16.66
C ILE A 36 1.12 -8.17 -15.30
N GLY A 37 1.59 -9.21 -14.60
CA GLY A 37 2.21 -9.08 -13.29
C GLY A 37 3.57 -8.39 -13.36
N ASP A 38 3.66 -7.18 -12.81
CA ASP A 38 4.89 -6.42 -12.59
C ASP A 38 5.50 -6.63 -11.17
N GLY A 39 4.76 -7.34 -10.31
CA GLY A 39 5.11 -7.58 -8.91
C GLY A 39 6.15 -8.68 -8.70
N ASN A 40 6.84 -8.63 -7.56
CA ASN A 40 7.97 -9.51 -7.25
C ASN A 40 7.58 -10.90 -6.68
N ILE A 41 6.30 -11.10 -6.34
CA ILE A 41 5.85 -12.23 -5.49
C ILE A 41 4.83 -13.14 -6.19
N ASN A 42 3.85 -12.58 -6.90
CA ASN A 42 2.70 -13.33 -7.44
C ASN A 42 2.60 -13.21 -8.96
N TYR A 43 2.00 -14.21 -9.61
CA TYR A 43 1.69 -14.19 -11.04
C TYR A 43 0.30 -13.59 -11.26
N VAL A 44 0.17 -12.70 -12.25
CA VAL A 44 -1.09 -12.03 -12.57
C VAL A 44 -1.33 -12.14 -14.06
N TYR A 45 -2.45 -12.76 -14.42
CA TYR A 45 -2.88 -12.94 -15.80
C TYR A 45 -4.21 -12.23 -16.01
N ARG A 46 -4.32 -11.53 -17.14
CA ARG A 46 -5.61 -11.05 -17.64
C ARG A 46 -6.12 -12.04 -18.67
N ILE A 47 -7.32 -12.56 -18.44
CA ILE A 47 -8.00 -13.48 -19.35
C ILE A 47 -9.13 -12.71 -20.00
N PHE A 48 -9.23 -12.73 -21.32
CA PHE A 48 -10.26 -12.00 -22.05
C PHE A 48 -10.77 -12.76 -23.27
N ASP A 49 -12.04 -12.56 -23.55
CA ASP A 49 -12.70 -13.07 -24.77
C ASP A 49 -12.44 -12.10 -25.92
N THR A 50 -11.89 -12.61 -27.03
CA THR A 50 -11.57 -11.77 -28.20
C THR A 50 -12.80 -11.18 -28.87
N ASN A 51 -13.99 -11.78 -28.72
CA ASN A 51 -15.24 -11.33 -29.33
C ASN A 51 -15.94 -10.28 -28.46
N THR A 52 -16.20 -10.60 -27.19
CA THR A 52 -16.96 -9.71 -26.29
C THR A 52 -16.09 -8.62 -25.63
N LYS A 53 -14.77 -8.84 -25.56
CA LYS A 53 -13.81 -8.03 -24.78
C LYS A 53 -14.05 -8.06 -23.27
N ASN A 54 -14.97 -8.90 -22.79
CA ASN A 54 -15.13 -9.16 -21.37
C ASN A 54 -13.88 -9.87 -20.83
N SER A 55 -13.51 -9.54 -19.60
CA SER A 55 -12.21 -9.92 -19.04
C SER A 55 -12.26 -10.10 -17.54
N LEU A 56 -11.40 -10.99 -17.04
CA LEU A 56 -11.16 -11.30 -15.64
C LEU A 56 -9.66 -11.33 -15.34
N ILE A 57 -9.32 -11.17 -14.06
CA ILE A 57 -7.95 -11.34 -13.57
C ILE A 57 -7.83 -12.66 -12.81
N LEU A 58 -6.80 -13.44 -13.16
CA LEU A 58 -6.30 -14.55 -12.37
C LEU A 58 -5.01 -14.12 -11.66
N LYS A 59 -5.01 -14.17 -10.33
CA LYS A 59 -3.81 -13.98 -9.51
C LYS A 59 -3.46 -15.29 -8.82
N GLN A 60 -2.21 -15.74 -8.93
CA GLN A 60 -1.73 -16.96 -8.29
C GLN A 60 -0.46 -16.69 -7.46
N ALA A 61 -0.47 -17.14 -6.22
CA ALA A 61 0.71 -17.23 -5.37
C ALA A 61 1.38 -18.59 -5.52
N ASP A 62 2.71 -18.60 -5.66
CA ASP A 62 3.54 -19.82 -5.64
C ASP A 62 4.38 -19.87 -4.34
N VAL A 63 4.92 -21.05 -4.02
CA VAL A 63 5.78 -21.29 -2.86
C VAL A 63 7.08 -20.51 -2.96
N GLN A 64 7.67 -20.46 -4.16
CA GLN A 64 8.87 -19.67 -4.45
C GLN A 64 8.49 -18.30 -5.01
N THR A 65 9.09 -17.23 -4.48
CA THR A 65 8.87 -15.88 -4.99
C THR A 65 9.51 -15.68 -6.37
N ARG A 66 8.91 -14.85 -7.23
CA ARG A 66 9.37 -14.63 -8.63
C ARG A 66 10.81 -14.12 -8.73
N VAL A 67 11.22 -13.26 -7.81
CA VAL A 67 12.47 -12.48 -7.93
C VAL A 67 13.62 -13.04 -7.11
N ARG A 68 13.34 -13.92 -6.14
CA ARG A 68 14.36 -14.43 -5.22
C ARG A 68 14.37 -15.95 -5.18
N PRO A 69 15.45 -16.60 -5.66
CA PRO A 69 15.60 -18.04 -5.58
C PRO A 69 15.55 -18.58 -4.14
N ASP A 70 15.92 -17.77 -3.14
CA ASP A 70 15.87 -18.09 -1.70
C ASP A 70 14.58 -17.61 -0.99
N GLY A 71 13.66 -16.99 -1.72
CA GLY A 71 12.41 -16.48 -1.18
C GLY A 71 11.33 -17.55 -1.18
N TYR A 72 11.02 -18.08 0.00
CA TYR A 72 9.93 -19.02 0.22
C TYR A 72 8.85 -18.37 1.07
N LEU A 73 7.62 -18.33 0.57
CA LEU A 73 6.46 -17.76 1.25
C LEU A 73 5.30 -18.73 1.19
N ASN A 74 4.51 -18.79 2.27
CA ASN A 74 3.28 -19.58 2.26
C ASN A 74 2.34 -19.07 1.14
N PRO A 75 1.91 -19.94 0.20
CA PRO A 75 0.93 -19.59 -0.84
C PRO A 75 -0.42 -19.13 -0.30
N ASP A 76 -0.79 -19.50 0.93
CA ASP A 76 -2.03 -19.10 1.60
C ASP A 76 -2.22 -17.57 1.68
N ARG A 77 -1.16 -16.79 1.44
CA ARG A 77 -1.23 -15.32 1.31
C ARG A 77 -2.28 -14.85 0.30
N SER A 78 -2.48 -15.55 -0.82
CA SER A 78 -3.53 -15.21 -1.80
C SER A 78 -4.94 -15.43 -1.26
N ILE A 79 -5.14 -16.42 -0.38
CA ILE A 79 -6.44 -16.62 0.26
C ILE A 79 -6.70 -15.55 1.31
N ARG A 80 -5.68 -15.19 2.07
CA ARG A 80 -5.77 -14.06 3.00
C ARG A 80 -6.11 -12.77 2.26
N GLU A 81 -5.46 -12.51 1.13
CA GLU A 81 -5.74 -11.38 0.25
C GLU A 81 -7.21 -11.39 -0.23
N ALA A 82 -7.70 -12.53 -0.75
CA ALA A 82 -9.09 -12.66 -1.19
C ALA A 82 -10.09 -12.39 -0.06
N GLU A 83 -9.82 -12.87 1.16
CA GLU A 83 -10.67 -12.63 2.32
C GLU A 83 -10.69 -11.16 2.74
N VAL A 84 -9.55 -10.45 2.63
CA VAL A 84 -9.48 -9.01 2.90
C VAL A 84 -10.21 -8.22 1.82
N LEU A 85 -10.04 -8.56 0.55
CA LEU A 85 -10.77 -7.92 -0.56
C LEU A 85 -12.29 -8.11 -0.43
N LYS A 86 -12.76 -9.29 -0.01
CA LYS A 86 -14.18 -9.51 0.32
C LYS A 86 -14.66 -8.62 1.47
N LEU A 87 -13.84 -8.40 2.50
CA LEU A 87 -14.16 -7.46 3.57
C LEU A 87 -14.23 -6.02 3.06
N TYR A 88 -13.31 -5.62 2.17
CA TYR A 88 -13.36 -4.31 1.53
C TYR A 88 -14.61 -4.17 0.66
N ASN A 89 -14.98 -5.19 -0.14
CA ASN A 89 -16.22 -5.14 -0.92
C ASN A 89 -17.48 -5.01 -0.04
N LYS A 90 -17.44 -5.48 1.21
CA LYS A 90 -18.55 -5.33 2.17
C LYS A 90 -18.59 -3.95 2.81
N SER A 91 -17.45 -3.42 3.23
CA SER A 91 -17.38 -2.17 3.99
C SER A 91 -17.22 -0.93 3.12
N ALA A 92 -16.60 -1.09 1.95
CA ALA A 92 -16.17 -0.04 1.04
C ALA A 92 -16.30 -0.54 -0.43
N PRO A 93 -17.52 -0.91 -0.89
CA PRO A 93 -17.75 -1.67 -2.14
C PRO A 93 -17.15 -1.05 -3.40
N ASP A 94 -17.08 0.27 -3.45
CA ASP A 94 -16.57 0.98 -4.64
C ASP A 94 -15.04 0.95 -4.75
N PHE A 95 -14.33 0.62 -3.67
CA PHE A 95 -12.89 0.81 -3.54
C PHE A 95 -12.03 -0.40 -3.89
N SER A 96 -12.59 -1.58 -4.14
CA SER A 96 -11.78 -2.77 -4.46
C SER A 96 -12.37 -3.55 -5.63
N PRO A 97 -11.55 -4.34 -6.35
CA PRO A 97 -12.06 -5.32 -7.31
C PRO A 97 -12.98 -6.32 -6.61
N LYS A 98 -14.02 -6.79 -7.30
CA LYS A 98 -14.88 -7.86 -6.79
C LYS A 98 -14.17 -9.22 -6.90
N ILE A 99 -14.18 -9.99 -5.83
CA ILE A 99 -13.75 -11.40 -5.87
C ILE A 99 -14.85 -12.27 -6.48
N ILE A 100 -14.49 -13.05 -7.50
CA ILE A 100 -15.38 -14.01 -8.16
C ILE A 100 -15.16 -15.41 -7.58
N TYR A 101 -13.89 -15.81 -7.44
CA TYR A 101 -13.53 -17.12 -6.92
C TYR A 101 -12.19 -17.05 -6.18
N ALA A 102 -12.02 -17.90 -5.16
CA ALA A 102 -10.77 -18.06 -4.43
C ALA A 102 -10.61 -19.53 -4.03
N ASP A 103 -9.44 -20.10 -4.34
CA ASP A 103 -9.13 -21.50 -4.09
C ASP A 103 -7.80 -21.65 -3.35
N SER A 104 -7.88 -22.24 -2.16
CA SER A 104 -6.72 -22.51 -1.31
C SER A 104 -5.81 -23.58 -1.88
N VAL A 105 -6.31 -24.52 -2.68
CA VAL A 105 -5.47 -25.60 -3.25
C VAL A 105 -4.49 -25.02 -4.27
N MET A 106 -5.00 -24.23 -5.23
CA MET A 106 -4.16 -23.57 -6.23
C MET A 106 -3.54 -22.25 -5.75
N ALA A 107 -3.90 -21.78 -4.55
CA ALA A 107 -3.54 -20.45 -4.04
C ALA A 107 -3.85 -19.35 -5.05
N ALA A 108 -5.05 -19.43 -5.63
CA ALA A 108 -5.47 -18.62 -6.77
C ALA A 108 -6.72 -17.81 -6.46
N ILE A 109 -6.79 -16.62 -7.04
CA ILE A 109 -7.91 -15.69 -6.95
C ILE A 109 -8.36 -15.33 -8.36
N ILE A 110 -9.65 -15.46 -8.64
CA ILE A 110 -10.29 -14.89 -9.83
C ILE A 110 -11.06 -13.65 -9.39
N MET A 111 -10.80 -12.51 -10.02
CA MET A 111 -11.41 -11.23 -9.64
C MET A 111 -11.75 -10.35 -10.85
N GLU A 112 -12.56 -9.32 -10.59
CA GLU A 112 -12.92 -8.27 -11.54
C GLU A 112 -11.67 -7.67 -12.22
N ASP A 113 -11.72 -7.55 -13.54
CA ASP A 113 -10.73 -6.78 -14.29
C ASP A 113 -11.00 -5.27 -14.17
N ILE A 114 -10.06 -4.58 -13.54
CA ILE A 114 -10.05 -3.12 -13.39
C ILE A 114 -9.20 -2.43 -14.46
N GLY A 115 -8.90 -3.07 -15.60
CA GLY A 115 -8.03 -2.56 -16.66
C GLY A 115 -8.46 -1.24 -17.31
N SER A 116 -9.64 -0.70 -16.96
CA SER A 116 -10.02 0.68 -17.31
C SER A 116 -9.44 1.75 -16.37
N TYR A 117 -8.76 1.35 -15.30
CA TYR A 117 -8.03 2.20 -14.36
C TYR A 117 -6.53 2.14 -14.66
N SER A 118 -5.81 3.21 -14.32
CA SER A 118 -4.35 3.31 -14.40
C SER A 118 -3.69 3.19 -13.02
N ASN A 119 -2.46 2.68 -12.95
CA ASN A 119 -1.69 2.69 -11.71
C ASN A 119 -1.36 4.13 -11.26
N LEU A 120 -1.73 4.50 -10.03
CA LEU A 120 -1.56 5.86 -9.50
C LEU A 120 -0.10 6.29 -9.51
N ARG A 121 0.85 5.40 -9.20
CA ARG A 121 2.29 5.75 -9.23
C ARG A 121 2.69 6.26 -10.61
N MET A 122 2.29 5.56 -11.66
CA MET A 122 2.64 5.91 -13.03
C MET A 122 2.00 7.23 -13.45
N GLU A 123 0.73 7.44 -13.08
CA GLU A 123 0.03 8.69 -13.36
C GLU A 123 0.62 9.89 -12.59
N LEU A 124 1.01 9.71 -11.33
CA LEU A 124 1.70 10.73 -10.53
C LEU A 124 3.06 11.08 -11.15
N MET A 125 3.84 10.08 -11.59
CA MET A 125 5.09 10.33 -12.30
C MET A 125 4.88 11.04 -13.65
N ALA A 126 3.72 10.86 -14.29
CA ALA A 126 3.33 11.58 -15.49
C ALA A 126 2.78 13.01 -15.20
N GLY A 127 2.72 13.42 -13.93
CA GLY A 127 2.23 14.75 -13.51
C GLY A 127 0.73 14.92 -13.71
N LYS A 128 -0.04 13.83 -13.53
CA LYS A 128 -1.50 13.81 -13.69
C LYS A 128 -2.20 14.14 -12.38
N ILE A 129 -3.26 14.94 -12.47
CA ILE A 129 -4.00 15.46 -11.32
C ILE A 129 -5.33 14.70 -11.18
N PHE A 130 -5.63 14.29 -9.96
CA PHE A 130 -6.87 13.59 -9.58
C PHE A 130 -7.52 14.32 -8.42
N TYR A 131 -8.51 15.16 -8.72
CA TYR A 131 -9.15 16.00 -7.70
C TYR A 131 -9.98 15.17 -6.73
N GLY A 132 -9.82 15.40 -5.42
CA GLY A 132 -10.56 14.70 -4.38
C GLY A 132 -10.00 13.32 -4.02
N ILE A 133 -8.85 12.90 -4.58
CA ILE A 133 -8.23 11.61 -4.27
C ILE A 133 -7.93 11.46 -2.77
N GLU A 134 -7.56 12.54 -2.10
CA GLU A 134 -7.30 12.58 -0.66
C GLU A 134 -8.54 12.19 0.17
N LYS A 135 -9.73 12.57 -0.30
CA LYS A 135 -11.01 12.20 0.32
C LYS A 135 -11.28 10.72 0.15
N LEU A 136 -11.08 10.21 -1.07
CA LEU A 136 -11.32 8.81 -1.41
C LEU A 136 -10.41 7.89 -0.60
N ILE A 137 -9.12 8.21 -0.50
CA ILE A 137 -8.17 7.41 0.28
C ILE A 137 -8.47 7.50 1.78
N ALA A 138 -8.72 8.70 2.31
CA ALA A 138 -9.11 8.86 3.72
C ALA A 138 -10.37 8.06 4.06
N ARG A 139 -11.38 8.09 3.17
CA ARG A 139 -12.63 7.34 3.31
C ARG A 139 -12.39 5.84 3.30
N PHE A 140 -11.60 5.33 2.36
CA PHE A 140 -11.22 3.93 2.30
C PHE A 140 -10.57 3.45 3.60
N ILE A 141 -9.56 4.17 4.12
CA ILE A 141 -8.87 3.77 5.36
C ILE A 141 -9.85 3.76 6.55
N VAL A 142 -10.71 4.78 6.65
CA VAL A 142 -11.73 4.85 7.70
C VAL A 142 -12.71 3.68 7.61
N ASP A 143 -13.29 3.46 6.44
CA ASP A 143 -14.37 2.48 6.22
C ASP A 143 -13.86 1.03 6.29
N THR A 144 -12.56 0.79 6.09
CA THR A 144 -11.97 -0.56 6.17
C THR A 144 -11.34 -0.85 7.53
N SER A 145 -10.66 0.13 8.14
CA SER A 145 -9.89 -0.10 9.36
C SER A 145 -10.69 0.15 10.64
N LEU A 146 -11.42 1.25 10.76
CA LEU A 146 -12.11 1.60 12.01
C LEU A 146 -13.22 0.62 12.44
N PRO A 147 -14.02 0.02 11.54
CA PRO A 147 -15.01 -0.98 11.93
C PRO A 147 -14.40 -2.22 12.60
N SER A 148 -13.10 -2.48 12.37
CA SER A 148 -12.39 -3.64 12.90
C SER A 148 -11.75 -3.41 14.28
N THR A 149 -11.76 -2.17 14.77
CA THR A 149 -11.22 -1.79 16.09
C THR A 149 -12.10 -2.31 17.22
N ASP A 150 -11.54 -2.46 18.42
CA ASP A 150 -12.27 -2.81 19.66
C ASP A 150 -13.18 -1.69 20.18
N LEU A 151 -13.12 -0.49 19.56
CA LEU A 151 -14.07 0.59 19.81
C LEU A 151 -15.44 0.29 19.18
N VAL A 152 -15.47 -0.53 18.13
CA VAL A 152 -16.68 -0.81 17.33
C VAL A 152 -17.00 -2.30 17.30
N LEU A 153 -15.99 -3.14 17.06
CA LEU A 153 -16.11 -4.58 17.02
C LEU A 153 -16.05 -5.16 18.44
N ALA A 154 -16.95 -6.09 18.74
CA ALA A 154 -16.93 -6.81 20.02
C ALA A 154 -15.57 -7.52 20.22
N TYR A 155 -15.07 -7.52 21.46
CA TYR A 155 -13.75 -8.07 21.82
C TYR A 155 -13.50 -9.47 21.24
N GLN A 156 -14.45 -10.39 21.43
CA GLN A 156 -14.34 -11.77 20.93
C GLN A 156 -14.21 -11.83 19.40
N LYS A 157 -15.00 -11.02 18.68
CA LYS A 157 -14.94 -10.96 17.20
C LYS A 157 -13.63 -10.36 16.71
N LYS A 158 -13.09 -9.35 17.41
CA LYS A 158 -11.76 -8.81 17.11
C LYS A 158 -10.68 -9.86 17.31
N PHE A 159 -10.73 -10.62 18.40
CA PHE A 159 -9.77 -11.68 18.67
C PHE A 159 -9.79 -12.76 17.57
N GLU A 160 -10.97 -13.23 17.18
CA GLU A 160 -11.15 -14.19 16.08
C GLU A 160 -10.62 -13.65 14.76
N ALA A 161 -10.94 -12.39 14.43
CA ALA A 161 -10.45 -11.74 13.21
C ALA A 161 -8.92 -11.55 13.23
N ALA A 162 -8.34 -11.13 14.36
CA ALA A 162 -6.90 -10.99 14.52
C ALA A 162 -6.17 -12.34 14.37
N SER A 163 -6.74 -13.42 14.91
CA SER A 163 -6.20 -14.77 14.70
C SER A 163 -6.28 -15.19 13.23
N LYS A 164 -7.40 -14.89 12.55
CA LYS A 164 -7.58 -15.23 11.12
C LYS A 164 -6.60 -14.47 10.22
N PHE A 165 -6.35 -13.20 10.50
CA PHE A 165 -5.45 -12.34 9.71
C PHE A 165 -4.04 -12.26 10.29
N TYR A 166 -3.64 -13.24 11.12
CA TYR A 166 -2.25 -13.36 11.53
C TYR A 166 -1.38 -13.70 10.31
N ASN A 167 -0.33 -12.90 10.09
CA ASN A 167 0.45 -12.89 8.84
C ASN A 167 1.96 -12.78 9.10
N PRO A 168 2.56 -13.72 9.85
CA PRO A 168 3.91 -13.57 10.39
C PRO A 168 4.98 -13.39 9.31
N ASP A 169 4.89 -14.11 8.19
CA ASP A 169 5.90 -14.07 7.14
C ASP A 169 5.99 -12.69 6.47
N LEU A 170 4.85 -12.13 6.08
CA LEU A 170 4.78 -10.81 5.44
C LEU A 170 5.02 -9.68 6.45
N CYS A 171 4.54 -9.81 7.69
CA CYS A 171 4.90 -8.89 8.77
C CYS A 171 6.42 -8.89 9.01
N LYS A 172 7.08 -10.05 8.94
CA LYS A 172 8.54 -10.17 9.10
C LYS A 172 9.30 -9.49 7.96
N ILE A 173 8.81 -9.60 6.73
CA ILE A 173 9.36 -8.83 5.59
C ILE A 173 9.31 -7.34 5.90
N THR A 174 8.17 -6.82 6.35
CA THR A 174 8.02 -5.40 6.70
C THR A 174 8.93 -5.01 7.87
N GLU A 175 8.96 -5.83 8.93
CA GLU A 175 9.86 -5.65 10.08
C GLU A 175 11.32 -5.48 9.66
N ASP A 176 11.78 -6.36 8.76
CA ASP A 176 13.15 -6.37 8.29
C ASP A 176 13.44 -5.22 7.33
N LEU A 177 12.57 -5.00 6.34
CA LEU A 177 12.84 -4.07 5.23
C LEU A 177 12.47 -2.62 5.53
N VAL A 178 11.57 -2.36 6.48
CA VAL A 178 11.16 -1.00 6.87
C VAL A 178 11.87 -0.56 8.14
N PHE A 179 11.95 -1.44 9.15
CA PHE A 179 12.35 -1.02 10.49
C PHE A 179 13.74 -1.50 10.94
N THR A 180 14.35 -2.44 10.23
CA THR A 180 15.64 -3.02 10.65
C THR A 180 16.76 -2.69 9.67
N HIS A 181 16.70 -3.23 8.45
CA HIS A 181 17.78 -3.11 7.48
C HIS A 181 18.12 -1.69 7.07
N PRO A 182 17.16 -0.75 6.89
CA PRO A 182 17.49 0.64 6.58
C PRO A 182 18.37 1.34 7.61
N TYR A 183 18.40 0.86 8.86
CA TYR A 183 19.12 1.48 9.98
C TYR A 183 20.26 0.60 10.51
N LYS A 184 20.20 -0.70 10.23
CA LYS A 184 21.27 -1.67 10.49
C LYS A 184 21.28 -2.69 9.36
N ASP A 185 22.22 -2.57 8.42
CA ASP A 185 22.30 -3.43 7.23
C ASP A 185 22.85 -4.84 7.54
N LEU A 186 22.15 -5.59 8.39
CA LEU A 186 22.56 -6.90 8.90
C LEU A 186 22.75 -7.93 7.79
N ARG A 187 22.03 -7.79 6.66
CA ARG A 187 22.09 -8.71 5.53
C ARG A 187 23.01 -8.22 4.41
N GLN A 188 23.55 -7.01 4.52
CA GLN A 188 24.36 -6.38 3.47
C GLN A 188 23.63 -6.32 2.12
N ARG A 189 22.35 -5.92 2.15
CA ARG A 189 21.49 -5.87 0.95
C ARG A 189 20.88 -4.50 0.69
N ASN A 190 21.21 -3.50 1.50
CA ASN A 190 20.85 -2.14 1.17
C ASN A 190 21.55 -1.71 -0.13
N ILE A 191 20.84 -0.96 -0.96
CA ILE A 191 21.35 -0.52 -2.27
C ILE A 191 21.58 0.98 -2.17
N LEU A 192 22.83 1.40 -2.04
CA LEU A 192 23.19 2.81 -1.89
C LEU A 192 23.71 3.37 -3.21
N LEU A 193 23.39 4.62 -3.49
CA LEU A 193 24.04 5.37 -4.55
C LEU A 193 25.51 5.61 -4.13
N PRO A 194 26.52 5.12 -4.88
CA PRO A 194 27.92 5.19 -4.45
C PRO A 194 28.36 6.60 -4.04
N GLU A 195 27.97 7.62 -4.80
CA GLU A 195 28.30 9.03 -4.61
C GLU A 195 27.67 9.64 -3.35
N ASN A 196 26.64 9.00 -2.78
CA ASN A 196 25.94 9.46 -1.59
C ASN A 196 26.09 8.49 -0.39
N ALA A 197 26.83 7.39 -0.58
CA ALA A 197 26.81 6.26 0.35
C ALA A 197 27.29 6.63 1.76
N ASP A 198 28.37 7.38 1.89
CA ASP A 198 28.93 7.74 3.20
C ASP A 198 28.00 8.68 3.98
N TRP A 199 27.36 9.62 3.29
CA TRP A 199 26.36 10.51 3.89
C TRP A 199 25.15 9.71 4.38
N LEU A 200 24.65 8.79 3.55
CA LEU A 200 23.51 7.93 3.88
C LEU A 200 23.83 7.01 5.08
N LYS A 201 25.02 6.39 5.12
CA LYS A 201 25.46 5.56 6.24
C LYS A 201 25.51 6.36 7.54
N LYS A 202 26.12 7.54 7.52
CA LYS A 202 26.17 8.43 8.69
C LYS A 202 24.76 8.82 9.15
N LYS A 203 23.87 9.13 8.22
CA LYS A 203 22.48 9.55 8.52
C LYS A 203 21.64 8.43 9.13
N PHE A 204 21.78 7.20 8.63
CA PHE A 204 20.86 6.11 8.96
C PHE A 204 21.44 5.05 9.90
N TYR A 205 22.73 4.74 9.81
CA TYR A 205 23.37 3.67 10.59
C TYR A 205 24.01 4.15 11.88
N GLU A 206 24.41 5.42 11.94
CA GLU A 206 25.17 5.98 13.07
C GLU A 206 24.32 6.88 13.98
N ASP A 207 23.17 7.39 13.50
CA ASP A 207 22.28 8.24 14.29
C ASP A 207 21.50 7.42 15.35
N SER A 208 22.01 7.46 16.57
CA SER A 208 21.43 6.73 17.71
C SER A 208 20.02 7.21 18.10
N ASN A 209 19.72 8.50 17.91
CA ASN A 209 18.39 9.04 18.21
C ASN A 209 17.37 8.54 17.19
N LEU A 210 17.71 8.56 15.90
CA LEU A 210 16.88 8.01 14.84
C LEU A 210 16.61 6.51 15.07
N ILE A 211 17.66 5.73 15.32
CA ILE A 211 17.55 4.28 15.58
C ILE A 211 16.64 4.01 16.79
N ALA A 212 16.76 4.78 17.87
CA ALA A 212 15.92 4.63 19.05
C ALA A 212 14.44 4.89 18.73
N ARG A 213 14.11 5.92 17.95
CA ARG A 213 12.72 6.21 17.54
C ARG A 213 12.17 5.16 16.58
N VAL A 214 12.98 4.66 15.65
CA VAL A 214 12.59 3.55 14.78
C VAL A 214 12.30 2.29 15.60
N ALA A 215 13.09 2.00 16.64
CA ALA A 215 12.84 0.85 17.51
C ALA A 215 11.47 0.92 18.20
N VAL A 216 11.04 2.12 18.61
CA VAL A 216 9.68 2.34 19.15
C VAL A 216 8.61 2.08 18.09
N LEU A 217 8.82 2.54 16.86
CA LEU A 217 7.87 2.30 15.75
C LEU A 217 7.80 0.81 15.37
N LYS A 218 8.92 0.10 15.40
CA LYS A 218 9.01 -1.35 15.20
C LYS A 218 8.23 -2.10 16.27
N GLU A 219 8.46 -1.76 17.53
CA GLU A 219 7.75 -2.35 18.67
C GLU A 219 6.24 -2.15 18.51
N LYS A 220 5.82 -0.93 18.16
CA LYS A 220 4.41 -0.62 17.91
C LYS A 220 3.82 -1.41 16.75
N PHE A 221 4.53 -1.51 15.62
CA PHE A 221 4.08 -2.31 14.47
C PHE A 221 3.86 -3.77 14.86
N ASN A 222 4.74 -4.33 15.69
CA ASN A 222 4.69 -5.72 16.12
C ASN A 222 3.64 -5.99 17.22
N ASN A 223 3.34 -5.01 18.09
CA ASN A 223 2.58 -5.24 19.31
C ASN A 223 1.28 -4.43 19.45
N TYR A 224 0.89 -3.64 18.43
CA TYR A 224 -0.33 -2.82 18.48
C TYR A 224 -1.40 -3.26 17.46
N PRO A 225 -2.19 -4.32 17.76
CA PRO A 225 -3.27 -4.80 16.90
C PRO A 225 -4.48 -3.86 16.98
N GLN A 226 -4.39 -2.70 16.33
CA GLN A 226 -5.40 -1.64 16.40
C GLN A 226 -6.60 -1.95 15.50
N GLY A 227 -6.36 -2.15 14.21
CA GLY A 227 -7.38 -2.52 13.22
C GLY A 227 -6.76 -3.33 12.07
N LEU A 228 -7.61 -3.93 11.23
CA LEU A 228 -7.19 -4.62 10.02
C LEU A 228 -6.72 -3.59 8.99
N ILE A 229 -5.40 -3.51 8.80
CA ILE A 229 -4.76 -2.64 7.81
C ILE A 229 -4.49 -3.41 6.52
N HIS A 230 -4.27 -2.68 5.43
CA HIS A 230 -3.76 -3.22 4.17
C HIS A 230 -2.31 -3.68 4.29
N GLY A 231 -1.47 -2.93 5.02
CA GLY A 231 -0.10 -3.32 5.34
C GLY A 231 0.94 -3.05 4.25
N ASP A 232 0.54 -2.57 3.07
CA ASP A 232 1.43 -2.10 1.98
C ASP A 232 0.70 -1.11 1.06
N LEU A 233 -0.04 -0.15 1.66
CA LEU A 233 -0.87 0.81 0.94
C LEU A 233 -0.03 1.95 0.32
N HIS A 234 0.70 1.63 -0.74
CA HIS A 234 1.49 2.58 -1.52
C HIS A 234 0.81 2.99 -2.84
N SER A 235 1.32 4.01 -3.54
CA SER A 235 0.76 4.46 -4.83
C SER A 235 0.72 3.39 -5.93
N GLY A 236 1.53 2.32 -5.80
CA GLY A 236 1.47 1.18 -6.72
C GLY A 236 0.28 0.24 -6.48
N SER A 237 -0.35 0.32 -5.30
CA SER A 237 -1.50 -0.52 -4.89
C SER A 237 -2.82 0.24 -5.05
N ILE A 238 -2.76 1.41 -5.69
CA ILE A 238 -3.91 2.27 -5.96
C ILE A 238 -4.01 2.46 -7.45
N PHE A 239 -5.15 2.08 -8.00
CA PHE A 239 -5.53 2.28 -9.39
C PHE A 239 -6.54 3.44 -9.44
N VAL A 240 -6.42 4.30 -10.44
CA VAL A 240 -7.22 5.53 -10.58
C VAL A 240 -7.82 5.66 -11.97
N LYS A 241 -9.00 6.27 -12.03
CA LYS A 241 -9.69 6.60 -13.26
C LYS A 241 -10.37 7.95 -13.09
N ASN A 242 -10.38 8.77 -14.14
CA ASN A 242 -11.30 9.90 -14.22
C ASN A 242 -12.48 9.48 -15.10
N GLU A 243 -13.69 9.53 -14.55
CA GLU A 243 -14.92 9.20 -15.24
C GLU A 243 -15.89 10.37 -15.04
N ASN A 244 -16.34 10.99 -16.14
CA ASN A 244 -17.22 12.17 -16.09
C ASN A 244 -16.70 13.29 -15.17
N GLU A 245 -15.41 13.59 -15.26
CA GLU A 245 -14.70 14.58 -14.41
C GLU A 245 -14.57 14.20 -12.92
N GLU A 246 -15.04 13.03 -12.51
CA GLU A 246 -14.87 12.52 -11.15
C GLU A 246 -13.74 11.50 -11.07
N THR A 247 -12.89 11.63 -10.06
CA THR A 247 -11.88 10.62 -9.74
C THR A 247 -12.54 9.42 -9.07
N LYS A 248 -12.19 8.22 -9.52
CA LYS A 248 -12.49 6.93 -8.88
C LYS A 248 -11.18 6.22 -8.58
N ILE A 249 -11.17 5.44 -7.50
CA ILE A 249 -10.00 4.64 -7.12
C ILE A 249 -10.37 3.17 -6.89
N LYS A 250 -9.42 2.28 -7.12
CA LYS A 250 -9.45 0.86 -6.76
C LYS A 250 -8.16 0.52 -6.00
N ILE A 251 -8.31 -0.12 -4.86
CA ILE A 251 -7.23 -0.59 -3.98
C ILE A 251 -7.11 -2.09 -4.17
N ILE A 252 -5.88 -2.54 -4.44
CA ILE A 252 -5.53 -3.91 -4.76
C ILE A 252 -4.39 -4.40 -3.86
N ASP A 253 -4.07 -5.69 -3.91
CA ASP A 253 -2.91 -6.29 -3.25
C ASP A 253 -2.83 -6.13 -1.71
N PRO A 254 -3.91 -6.34 -0.93
CA PRO A 254 -3.82 -6.36 0.53
C PRO A 254 -3.21 -7.67 1.07
N GLU A 255 -2.20 -8.24 0.43
CA GLU A 255 -1.57 -9.50 0.85
C GLU A 255 -0.81 -9.33 2.19
N PHE A 256 -0.30 -8.13 2.46
CA PHE A 256 0.36 -7.75 3.71
C PHE A 256 -0.63 -7.45 4.85
N ALA A 257 -1.93 -7.61 4.63
CA ALA A 257 -2.92 -7.26 5.62
C ALA A 257 -2.77 -8.08 6.91
N PHE A 258 -2.90 -7.39 8.02
CA PHE A 258 -2.91 -7.94 9.37
C PHE A 258 -3.56 -6.94 10.34
N TYR A 259 -3.79 -7.36 11.59
CA TYR A 259 -4.19 -6.43 12.64
C TYR A 259 -3.00 -5.63 13.14
N GLY A 260 -2.90 -4.37 12.72
CA GLY A 260 -1.78 -3.48 13.01
C GLY A 260 -2.20 -2.03 13.24
N PRO A 261 -1.24 -1.09 13.35
CA PRO A 261 -1.53 0.33 13.53
C PRO A 261 -2.16 0.93 12.27
N ILE A 262 -3.35 1.51 12.36
CA ILE A 262 -4.07 2.15 11.24
C ILE A 262 -3.22 3.27 10.61
N ALA A 263 -2.43 3.93 11.47
CA ALA A 263 -1.46 4.93 11.09
C ALA A 263 -0.44 4.47 10.03
N TYR A 264 -0.15 3.17 9.97
CA TYR A 264 0.83 2.62 9.03
C TYR A 264 0.39 2.83 7.58
N ASP A 265 -0.86 2.49 7.23
CA ASP A 265 -1.40 2.70 5.88
C ASP A 265 -1.50 4.19 5.54
N LEU A 266 -2.01 5.01 6.47
CA LEU A 266 -2.13 6.45 6.27
C LEU A 266 -0.76 7.11 6.02
N GLY A 267 0.26 6.68 6.76
CA GLY A 267 1.64 7.15 6.58
C GLY A 267 2.26 6.73 5.25
N ASN A 268 2.02 5.48 4.81
CA ASN A 268 2.52 4.98 3.52
C ASN A 268 1.94 5.76 2.34
N VAL A 269 0.63 6.05 2.36
CA VAL A 269 -0.01 6.88 1.34
C VAL A 269 0.63 8.27 1.28
N LEU A 270 0.81 8.92 2.44
CA LEU A 270 1.44 10.24 2.52
C LEU A 270 2.86 10.23 1.95
N ALA A 271 3.66 9.22 2.27
CA ALA A 271 5.02 9.06 1.75
C ALA A 271 5.05 9.01 0.22
N HIS A 272 4.07 8.33 -0.40
CA HIS A 272 3.99 8.22 -1.85
C HIS A 272 3.56 9.51 -2.57
N PHE A 273 2.76 10.37 -1.94
CA PHE A 273 2.57 11.74 -2.45
C PHE A 273 3.83 12.60 -2.32
N ILE A 274 4.62 12.39 -1.27
CA ILE A 274 5.91 13.07 -1.08
C ILE A 274 6.95 12.60 -2.12
N PHE A 275 7.01 11.29 -2.43
CA PHE A 275 7.86 10.80 -3.52
C PHE A 275 7.48 11.41 -4.87
N ALA A 276 6.19 11.51 -5.18
CA ALA A 276 5.72 12.18 -6.39
C ALA A 276 6.13 13.67 -6.42
N GLN A 277 6.04 14.36 -5.28
CA GLN A 277 6.46 15.75 -5.14
C GLN A 277 7.97 15.90 -5.38
N GLY A 278 8.78 15.03 -4.77
CA GLY A 278 10.23 14.98 -4.98
C GLY A 278 10.58 14.70 -6.44
N TYR A 279 9.92 13.73 -7.06
CA TYR A 279 10.12 13.42 -8.48
C TYR A 279 9.83 14.63 -9.37
N ALA A 280 8.68 15.30 -9.19
CA ALA A 280 8.34 16.48 -9.97
C ALA A 280 9.30 17.67 -9.74
N LYS A 281 9.91 17.77 -8.53
CA LYS A 281 10.92 18.78 -8.24
C LYS A 281 12.26 18.49 -8.93
N TYR A 282 12.71 17.24 -8.95
CA TYR A 282 14.08 16.90 -9.35
C TYR A 282 14.20 16.27 -10.75
N SER A 283 13.08 15.82 -11.34
CA SER A 283 13.07 15.23 -12.68
C SER A 283 13.18 16.28 -13.78
N THR A 284 13.99 15.99 -14.79
CA THR A 284 14.13 16.84 -15.98
C THR A 284 12.91 16.83 -16.88
N LEU A 285 11.99 15.85 -16.72
CA LEU A 285 10.78 15.73 -17.55
C LEU A 285 9.81 16.92 -17.42
N PHE A 286 9.95 17.70 -16.35
CA PHE A 286 9.10 18.85 -16.06
C PHE A 286 9.75 20.20 -16.37
N VAL A 287 11.00 20.21 -16.86
CA VAL A 287 11.77 21.46 -17.09
C VAL A 287 11.10 22.35 -18.14
N ASP A 288 10.65 21.77 -19.25
CA ASP A 288 10.00 22.51 -20.34
C ASP A 288 8.48 22.70 -20.13
N LYS A 289 7.95 22.29 -18.96
CA LYS A 289 6.53 22.31 -18.62
C LYS A 289 6.26 22.98 -17.28
N GLU A 290 6.87 24.15 -17.07
CA GLU A 290 6.89 24.85 -15.78
C GLU A 290 5.49 25.11 -15.20
N LYS A 291 4.52 25.51 -16.04
CA LYS A 291 3.13 25.69 -15.60
C LYS A 291 2.53 24.37 -15.09
N GLN A 292 2.62 23.30 -15.88
CA GLN A 292 2.11 21.98 -15.48
C GLN A 292 2.76 21.50 -14.18
N ARG A 293 4.09 21.68 -14.06
CA ARG A 293 4.84 21.33 -12.86
C ARG A 293 4.35 22.12 -11.64
N THR A 294 4.16 23.42 -11.78
CA THR A 294 3.67 24.31 -10.71
C THR A 294 2.28 23.91 -10.26
N ASP A 295 1.35 23.70 -11.21
CA ASP A 295 -0.02 23.26 -10.92
C ASP A 295 -0.03 21.90 -10.21
N PHE A 296 0.79 20.95 -10.67
CA PHE A 296 0.91 19.62 -10.07
C PHE A 296 1.52 19.65 -8.66
N LEU A 297 2.57 20.45 -8.44
CA LEU A 297 3.19 20.61 -7.12
C LEU A 297 2.24 21.28 -6.12
N SER A 298 1.47 22.28 -6.59
CA SER A 298 0.41 22.92 -5.79
C SER A 298 -0.71 21.93 -5.43
N TRP A 299 -1.14 21.11 -6.39
CA TRP A 299 -2.11 20.05 -6.15
C TRP A 299 -1.59 19.02 -5.13
N LEU A 300 -0.36 18.54 -5.27
CA LEU A 300 0.24 17.60 -4.30
C LEU A 300 0.32 18.18 -2.90
N GLU A 301 0.65 19.47 -2.77
CA GLU A 301 0.65 20.15 -1.47
C GLU A 301 -0.75 20.13 -0.84
N ASN A 302 -1.77 20.50 -1.62
CA ASN A 302 -3.15 20.45 -1.19
C ASN A 302 -3.61 19.03 -0.81
N VAL A 303 -3.23 18.01 -1.58
CA VAL A 303 -3.57 16.60 -1.30
C VAL A 303 -3.00 16.17 0.04
N LYS A 304 -1.71 16.44 0.31
CA LYS A 304 -1.06 16.05 1.57
C LYS A 304 -1.71 16.74 2.78
N ASN A 305 -1.94 18.06 2.70
CA ASN A 305 -2.54 18.84 3.78
C ASN A 305 -3.98 18.38 4.07
N ASN A 306 -4.76 18.15 3.01
CA ASN A 306 -6.16 17.75 3.16
C ASN A 306 -6.34 16.26 3.52
N LEU A 307 -5.36 15.38 3.29
CA LEU A 307 -5.45 13.96 3.64
C LEU A 307 -5.76 13.76 5.14
N PHE A 308 -4.99 14.42 6.01
CA PHE A 308 -5.22 14.34 7.46
C PHE A 308 -6.52 15.00 7.90
N LYS A 309 -6.89 16.10 7.25
CA LYS A 309 -8.16 16.79 7.50
C LYS A 309 -9.36 15.89 7.20
N PHE A 310 -9.39 15.29 6.02
CA PHE A 310 -10.48 14.39 5.64
C PHE A 310 -10.48 13.10 6.46
N PHE A 311 -9.30 12.54 6.76
CA PHE A 311 -9.19 11.41 7.67
C PHE A 311 -9.82 11.75 9.03
N HIS A 312 -9.48 12.90 9.61
CA HIS A 312 -10.04 13.32 10.89
C HIS A 312 -11.57 13.47 10.84
N VAL A 313 -12.09 14.17 9.82
CA VAL A 313 -13.53 14.38 9.66
C VAL A 313 -14.28 13.06 9.51
N PHE A 314 -13.81 12.17 8.64
CA PHE A 314 -14.47 10.89 8.40
C PHE A 314 -14.33 9.93 9.58
N ALA A 315 -13.17 9.88 10.23
CA ALA A 315 -12.95 9.05 11.41
C ALA A 315 -13.83 9.50 12.58
N LYS A 316 -13.93 10.82 12.83
CA LYS A 316 -14.79 11.37 13.89
C LYS A 316 -16.25 11.05 13.63
N ASP A 317 -16.75 11.33 12.42
CA ASP A 317 -18.13 11.01 12.03
C ASP A 317 -18.44 9.52 12.19
N PHE A 318 -17.51 8.66 11.77
CA PHE A 318 -17.66 7.21 11.90
C PHE A 318 -17.69 6.76 13.37
N LEU A 319 -16.72 7.19 14.19
CA LEU A 319 -16.59 6.74 15.58
C LEU A 319 -17.76 7.21 16.45
N VAL A 320 -18.19 8.47 16.32
CA VAL A 320 -19.33 9.01 17.07
C VAL A 320 -20.60 8.19 16.81
N LYS A 321 -20.82 7.73 15.57
CA LYS A 321 -22.00 6.92 15.20
C LYS A 321 -21.91 5.46 15.67
N ASN A 322 -20.71 4.89 15.67
CA ASN A 322 -20.51 3.44 15.74
C ASN A 322 -20.01 2.93 17.09
N ILE A 323 -19.37 3.77 17.92
CA ILE A 323 -18.95 3.37 19.27
C ILE A 323 -20.18 3.10 20.13
N LYS A 324 -20.23 1.89 20.72
CA LYS A 324 -21.35 1.47 21.59
C LYS A 324 -21.03 1.53 23.08
N ASN A 325 -19.76 1.43 23.45
CA ASN A 325 -19.35 1.50 24.85
C ASN A 325 -19.38 2.97 25.35
N PRO A 326 -20.20 3.31 26.37
CA PRO A 326 -20.35 4.70 26.84
C PRO A 326 -19.06 5.39 27.25
N ILE A 327 -18.07 4.64 27.78
CA ILE A 327 -16.79 5.22 28.19
C ILE A 327 -16.02 5.82 26.99
N TYR A 328 -16.14 5.19 25.82
CA TYR A 328 -15.47 5.63 24.60
C TYR A 328 -16.28 6.65 23.79
N GLN A 329 -17.50 7.00 24.20
CA GLN A 329 -18.34 7.99 23.51
C GLN A 329 -17.97 9.44 23.86
N ASN A 330 -16.99 9.64 24.75
CA ASN A 330 -16.48 10.96 25.08
C ASN A 330 -15.76 11.58 23.88
N GLU A 331 -16.20 12.78 23.44
CA GLU A 331 -15.63 13.43 22.24
C GLU A 331 -14.14 13.77 22.38
N ILE A 332 -13.67 14.14 23.59
CA ILE A 332 -12.25 14.43 23.85
C ILE A 332 -11.42 13.16 23.64
N PHE A 333 -11.92 12.00 24.09
CA PHE A 333 -11.28 10.72 23.82
C PHE A 333 -11.19 10.42 22.31
N ILE A 334 -12.30 10.59 21.58
CA ILE A 334 -12.35 10.34 20.13
C ILE A 334 -11.36 11.23 19.39
N ASP A 335 -11.33 12.52 19.68
CA ASP A 335 -10.41 13.47 19.05
C ASP A 335 -8.95 13.11 19.35
N ASN A 336 -8.62 12.80 20.61
CA ASN A 336 -7.27 12.37 21.00
C ASN A 336 -6.86 11.05 20.35
N TYR A 337 -7.79 10.11 20.20
CA TYR A 337 -7.54 8.83 19.53
C TYR A 337 -7.19 9.04 18.06
N ILE A 338 -7.94 9.88 17.35
CA ILE A 338 -7.68 10.24 15.95
C ILE A 338 -6.37 11.02 15.82
N GLU A 339 -6.11 11.97 16.72
CA GLU A 339 -4.88 12.76 16.73
C GLU A 339 -3.64 11.86 16.85
N LYS A 340 -3.69 10.88 17.77
CA LYS A 340 -2.62 9.90 17.94
C LYS A 340 -2.35 9.10 16.66
N ILE A 341 -3.40 8.67 15.94
CA ILE A 341 -3.24 7.99 14.65
C ILE A 341 -2.51 8.88 13.64
N LYS A 342 -2.84 10.18 13.57
CA LYS A 342 -2.18 11.12 12.64
C LYS A 342 -0.70 11.33 13.00
N ILE A 343 -0.38 11.48 14.28
CA ILE A 343 1.01 11.63 14.76
C ILE A 343 1.83 10.39 14.40
N ASP A 344 1.27 9.21 14.66
CA ASP A 344 1.91 7.93 14.29
C ASP A 344 2.06 7.81 12.77
N ALA A 345 1.10 8.29 11.98
CA ALA A 345 1.13 8.21 10.53
C ALA A 345 2.25 9.08 9.95
N VAL A 346 2.51 10.25 10.53
CA VAL A 346 3.69 11.06 10.19
C VAL A 346 4.98 10.27 10.45
N SER A 347 5.07 9.58 11.59
CA SER A 347 6.24 8.78 11.93
C SER A 347 6.45 7.60 10.95
N PHE A 348 5.37 6.87 10.62
CA PHE A 348 5.42 5.77 9.65
C PHE A 348 5.72 6.25 8.22
N CYS A 349 5.19 7.42 7.84
CA CYS A 349 5.57 8.09 6.59
C CYS A 349 7.09 8.30 6.53
N GLY A 350 7.71 8.78 7.61
CA GLY A 350 9.16 8.92 7.68
C GLY A 350 9.92 7.60 7.52
N THR A 351 9.39 6.50 8.08
CA THR A 351 10.02 5.17 7.89
C THR A 351 9.93 4.69 6.43
N GLU A 352 8.82 4.98 5.75
CA GLU A 352 8.64 4.66 4.33
C GLU A 352 9.57 5.49 3.45
N LEU A 353 9.70 6.79 3.72
CA LEU A 353 10.69 7.66 3.05
C LEU A 353 12.10 7.08 3.18
N ASN A 354 12.55 6.81 4.40
CA ASN A 354 13.89 6.30 4.68
C ASN A 354 14.14 4.96 4.00
N ARG A 355 13.22 3.99 4.13
CA ARG A 355 13.44 2.63 3.62
C ARG A 355 13.52 2.58 2.09
N ARG A 356 12.82 3.47 1.38
CA ARG A 356 12.93 3.59 -0.09
C ARG A 356 14.21 4.30 -0.54
N ILE A 357 14.87 5.09 0.32
CA ILE A 357 16.13 5.78 -0.01
C ILE A 357 17.35 4.91 0.24
N ILE A 358 17.45 4.22 1.38
CA ILE A 358 18.64 3.42 1.73
C ILE A 358 18.41 1.91 1.58
N GLY A 359 17.18 1.44 1.76
CA GLY A 359 16.86 0.01 1.73
C GLY A 359 16.93 -0.64 0.35
N SER A 360 16.72 -1.96 0.32
CA SER A 360 16.83 -2.79 -0.88
C SER A 360 15.70 -2.60 -1.91
N ALA A 361 14.51 -2.17 -1.48
CA ALA A 361 13.34 -2.03 -2.35
C ALA A 361 13.08 -0.54 -2.66
N LYS A 362 13.66 -0.03 -3.74
CA LYS A 362 13.48 1.37 -4.19
C LYS A 362 12.10 1.61 -4.78
N THR A 363 11.74 2.89 -4.94
CA THR A 363 10.55 3.31 -5.69
C THR A 363 10.92 3.94 -7.04
N ALA A 364 10.00 3.87 -8.00
CA ALA A 364 10.21 4.31 -9.38
C ALA A 364 10.60 5.80 -9.47
N GLU A 365 10.00 6.62 -8.59
CA GLU A 365 10.22 8.04 -8.43
C GLU A 365 11.69 8.38 -8.13
N ILE A 366 12.41 7.54 -7.39
CA ILE A 366 13.83 7.79 -7.06
C ILE A 366 14.74 7.26 -8.18
N ILE A 367 14.52 6.01 -8.62
CA ILE A 367 15.41 5.34 -9.59
C ILE A 367 15.37 5.97 -10.99
N ASN A 368 14.29 6.68 -11.33
CA ASN A 368 14.14 7.30 -12.64
C ASN A 368 14.71 8.72 -12.72
N ILE A 369 15.23 9.29 -11.64
CA ILE A 369 16.02 10.53 -11.70
C ILE A 369 17.37 10.22 -12.37
N LYS A 370 17.54 10.65 -13.62
CA LYS A 370 18.70 10.29 -14.45
C LYS A 370 19.97 11.09 -14.13
N LYS A 371 19.84 12.37 -13.79
CA LYS A 371 20.98 13.21 -13.40
C LYS A 371 21.40 12.86 -11.99
N ILE A 372 22.66 12.47 -11.82
CA ILE A 372 23.20 11.98 -10.54
C ILE A 372 23.11 13.06 -9.46
N GLU A 373 23.40 14.31 -9.80
CA GLU A 373 23.36 15.44 -8.86
C GLU A 373 21.94 15.69 -8.35
N ASN A 374 20.95 15.62 -9.25
CA ASN A 374 19.54 15.73 -8.88
C ASN A 374 19.07 14.56 -8.02
N ARG A 375 19.56 13.35 -8.30
CA ARG A 375 19.23 12.16 -7.49
C ARG A 375 19.80 12.27 -6.09
N ILE A 376 21.05 12.70 -5.95
CA ILE A 376 21.69 12.95 -4.64
C ILE A 376 20.89 13.99 -3.86
N ALA A 377 20.52 15.10 -4.50
CA ALA A 377 19.72 16.16 -3.86
C ALA A 377 18.34 15.62 -3.40
N LEU A 378 17.63 14.89 -4.26
CA LEU A 378 16.37 14.23 -3.89
C LEU A 378 16.54 13.25 -2.71
N GLU A 379 17.54 12.37 -2.77
CA GLU A 379 17.80 11.40 -1.71
C GLU A 379 18.10 12.09 -0.38
N LYS A 380 18.84 13.21 -0.38
CA LYS A 380 19.12 13.99 0.84
C LYS A 380 17.88 14.67 1.39
N ASP A 381 17.11 15.38 0.55
CA ASP A 381 15.87 16.05 0.96
C ASP A 381 14.87 15.08 1.59
N LEU A 382 14.63 13.94 0.93
CA LEU A 382 13.71 12.94 1.42
C LEU A 382 14.23 12.26 2.69
N ALA A 383 15.54 12.05 2.82
CA ALA A 383 16.14 11.44 4.01
C ALA A 383 16.07 12.39 5.20
N GLU A 384 16.31 13.69 4.99
CA GLU A 384 16.18 14.71 6.03
C GLU A 384 14.73 14.86 6.48
N LEU A 385 13.78 14.92 5.55
CA LEU A 385 12.36 14.96 5.86
C LEU A 385 11.90 13.69 6.60
N GLY A 386 12.30 12.50 6.11
CA GLY A 386 11.94 11.23 6.74
C GLY A 386 12.48 11.09 8.16
N CYS A 387 13.73 11.53 8.41
CA CYS A 387 14.27 11.61 9.75
C CYS A 387 13.50 12.61 10.63
N ALA A 388 13.18 13.81 10.11
CA ALA A 388 12.42 14.81 10.85
C ALA A 388 11.01 14.32 11.23
N MET A 389 10.34 13.60 10.32
CA MET A 389 9.04 12.98 10.56
C MET A 389 9.05 11.92 11.65
N ILE A 390 10.14 11.15 11.79
CA ILE A 390 10.30 10.15 12.85
C ILE A 390 10.65 10.80 14.19
N LEU A 391 11.50 11.84 14.16
CA LEU A 391 12.01 12.48 15.37
C LEU A 391 11.01 13.49 15.97
N ASN A 392 10.31 14.25 15.12
CA ASN A 392 9.46 15.39 15.51
C ASN A 392 8.05 15.32 14.86
N PRO A 393 7.33 14.20 14.95
CA PRO A 393 6.08 13.99 14.20
C PRO A 393 4.98 15.01 14.54
N GLU A 394 4.92 15.48 15.78
CA GLU A 394 3.90 16.45 16.24
C GLU A 394 4.12 17.85 15.68
N GLU A 395 5.37 18.26 15.49
CA GLU A 395 5.72 19.54 14.87
C GLU A 395 5.40 19.50 13.38
N ILE A 396 5.79 18.40 12.72
CA ILE A 396 5.49 18.20 11.30
C ILE A 396 3.98 18.13 11.06
N LEU A 397 3.22 17.44 11.93
CA LEU A 397 1.77 17.35 11.80
C LEU A 397 1.09 18.72 11.87
N ARG A 398 1.59 19.64 12.71
CA ARG A 398 1.07 21.02 12.80
C ARG A 398 1.30 21.84 11.52
N GLY A 399 2.23 21.40 10.66
CA GLY A 399 2.49 22.03 9.37
C GLY A 399 1.58 21.55 8.24
N PHE A 400 0.79 20.48 8.46
CA PHE A 400 -0.16 19.94 7.48
C PHE A 400 -1.55 20.58 7.57
#